data_AF-A0A016QLN9-F1
#
_entry.id   AF-A0A016QLN9-F1
#
_cell.length_a   1.000
_cell.length_b   1.000
_cell.length_c   1.000
_cell.angle_alpha   90.00
_cell.angle_beta   90.00
_cell.angle_gamma   90.00
#
_symmetry.space_group_name_H-M   'P 1'
#
loop_
_entity.id
_entity.type
_entity.pdbx_description
1 polymer ?
#
loop_
_entity_poly.entity_id
_entity_poly.type
_entity_poly.pdbx_seq_one_letter_code
_entity_poly.pdbx_strand_id
1 'polypeptide(L)'
;MDLAALLRLDFRPEDLGDMPGQFDARLGHIVTAAQARADATPAQQEAGARYLLLGAQLRQLTRQAERMKAASGAEMEQGLATRLAEVRRQQAEQLALSGLASSSRTLTRPRGVVFQPEVDL
;
A
#
# COMPACT_ATOMS: atom_id res chain seq x y z
N MET A 1 -21.50 -6.44 -6.58
CA MET A 1 -20.16 -7.07 -6.68
C MET A 1 -19.49 -6.95 -5.33
N ASP A 2 -18.88 -8.02 -4.82
CA ASP A 2 -18.11 -7.97 -3.57
C ASP A 2 -16.68 -7.52 -3.87
N LEU A 3 -16.35 -6.27 -3.49
CA LEU A 3 -15.02 -5.69 -3.68
C LEU A 3 -13.94 -6.51 -2.95
N ALA A 4 -14.24 -7.06 -1.77
CA ALA A 4 -13.28 -7.87 -1.04
C ALA A 4 -12.94 -9.16 -1.79
N ALA A 5 -13.94 -9.81 -2.40
CA ALA A 5 -13.73 -10.99 -3.23
C ALA A 5 -12.89 -10.69 -4.47
N LEU A 6 -13.13 -9.56 -5.14
CA LEU A 6 -12.32 -9.12 -6.29
C LEU A 6 -10.86 -8.91 -5.92
N LEU A 7 -10.59 -8.20 -4.82
CA LEU A 7 -9.22 -7.93 -4.37
C LEU A 7 -8.48 -9.21 -3.96
N ARG A 8 -9.19 -10.24 -3.48
CA ARG A 8 -8.59 -11.55 -3.16
C ARG A 8 -8.15 -12.34 -4.39
N LEU A 9 -8.68 -12.06 -5.57
CA LEU A 9 -8.23 -12.70 -6.82
C LEU A 9 -6.85 -12.16 -7.23
N ASP A 10 -6.61 -10.88 -6.98
CA ASP A 10 -5.43 -10.16 -7.48
C ASP A 10 -4.28 -10.10 -6.45
N PHE A 11 -4.58 -10.20 -5.15
CA PHE A 11 -3.59 -10.02 -4.08
C PHE A 11 -3.52 -11.21 -3.14
N ARG A 12 -2.29 -11.61 -2.82
CA ARG A 12 -2.01 -12.64 -1.81
C ARG A 12 -1.45 -12.01 -0.54
N PRO A 13 -1.67 -12.61 0.65
CA PRO A 13 -1.07 -12.13 1.91
C PRO A 13 0.46 -11.99 1.84
N GLU A 14 1.12 -12.96 1.21
CA GLU A 14 2.59 -13.03 1.08
C GLU A 14 3.19 -11.85 0.31
N ASP A 15 2.50 -11.36 -0.73
CA ASP A 15 2.93 -10.21 -1.53
C ASP A 15 2.96 -8.93 -0.71
N LEU A 16 2.13 -8.83 0.32
CA LEU A 16 2.02 -7.67 1.20
C LEU A 16 2.88 -7.80 2.46
N GLY A 17 3.43 -9.00 2.71
CA GLY A 17 4.13 -9.33 3.94
C GLY A 17 3.18 -9.52 5.13
N ASP A 18 1.93 -9.86 4.87
CA ASP A 18 0.89 -10.07 5.88
C ASP A 18 0.74 -11.57 6.20
N MET A 19 0.40 -11.88 7.45
CA MET A 19 -0.22 -13.17 7.78
C MET A 19 -1.67 -13.21 7.29
N PRO A 20 -2.30 -14.38 7.07
CA PRO A 20 -3.68 -14.47 6.57
C PRO A 20 -4.69 -13.59 7.33
N GLY A 21 -4.67 -13.61 8.68
CA GLY A 21 -5.57 -12.75 9.48
C GLY A 21 -5.26 -11.25 9.38
N GLN A 22 -4.01 -10.87 9.13
CA GLN A 22 -3.63 -9.46 8.90
C GLN A 22 -4.09 -8.99 7.51
N PHE A 23 -4.04 -9.89 6.52
CA PHE A 23 -4.55 -9.63 5.18
C PHE A 23 -6.06 -9.37 5.20
N ASP A 24 -6.83 -10.22 5.89
CA ASP A 24 -8.28 -10.03 6.02
C ASP A 24 -8.62 -8.71 6.72
N ALA A 25 -7.90 -8.35 7.79
CA ALA A 25 -8.07 -7.07 8.47
C ALA A 25 -7.74 -5.87 7.54
N ARG A 26 -6.65 -5.96 6.77
CA ARG A 26 -6.27 -4.93 5.79
C ARG A 26 -7.34 -4.79 4.71
N LEU A 27 -7.81 -5.90 4.15
CA LEU A 27 -8.87 -5.90 3.14
C LEU A 27 -10.14 -5.25 3.69
N GLY A 28 -10.58 -5.63 4.90
CA GLY A 28 -11.72 -5.01 5.56
C GLY A 28 -11.56 -3.49 5.67
N HIS A 29 -10.42 -3.02 6.18
CA HIS A 29 -10.14 -1.59 6.29
C HIS A 29 -10.16 -0.85 4.95
N ILE A 30 -9.54 -1.43 3.91
CA ILE A 30 -9.47 -0.83 2.57
C ILE A 30 -10.86 -0.78 1.92
N VAL A 31 -11.65 -1.85 2.04
CA VAL A 31 -13.01 -1.93 1.49
C VAL A 31 -13.91 -0.91 2.16
N THR A 32 -13.88 -0.82 3.50
CA THR A 32 -14.64 0.20 4.24
C THR A 32 -14.24 1.61 3.82
N ALA A 33 -12.93 1.90 3.70
CA ALA A 33 -12.45 3.21 3.25
C ALA A 33 -12.86 3.53 1.80
N ALA A 34 -12.84 2.54 0.91
CA ALA A 34 -13.28 2.71 -0.47
C ALA A 34 -14.78 2.98 -0.57
N GLN A 35 -15.60 2.23 0.17
CA GLN A 35 -17.06 2.40 0.19
C GLN A 35 -17.52 3.70 0.86
N ALA A 36 -16.73 4.23 1.80
CA ALA A 36 -17.02 5.51 2.45
C ALA A 36 -16.89 6.72 1.50
N ARG A 37 -16.29 6.55 0.31
CA ARG A 37 -16.19 7.60 -0.72
C ARG A 37 -17.52 7.73 -1.47
N ALA A 38 -18.39 8.58 -0.95
CA ALA A 38 -19.74 8.79 -1.47
C ALA A 38 -19.79 9.32 -2.92
N ASP A 39 -18.73 9.99 -3.38
CA ASP A 39 -18.58 10.60 -4.70
C ASP A 39 -17.87 9.69 -5.72
N ALA A 40 -17.31 8.56 -5.28
CA ALA A 40 -16.57 7.66 -6.14
C ALA A 40 -17.48 6.61 -6.79
N THR A 41 -17.33 6.41 -8.10
CA THR A 41 -17.98 5.28 -8.79
C THR A 41 -17.42 3.94 -8.30
N PRO A 42 -18.15 2.82 -8.44
CA PRO A 42 -17.62 1.50 -8.05
C PRO A 42 -16.25 1.17 -8.67
N ALA A 43 -16.03 1.57 -9.93
CA ALA A 43 -14.73 1.40 -10.60
C ALA A 43 -13.63 2.27 -9.96
N GLN A 44 -13.94 3.50 -9.54
CA GLN A 44 -13.00 4.37 -8.82
C GLN A 44 -12.69 3.87 -7.41
N GLN A 45 -13.68 3.28 -6.74
CA GLN A 45 -13.51 2.63 -5.43
C GLN A 45 -12.58 1.41 -5.54
N GLU A 46 -12.81 0.55 -6.54
CA GLU A 46 -11.96 -0.61 -6.84
C GLU A 46 -10.53 -0.20 -7.18
N ALA A 47 -10.37 0.75 -8.10
CA ALA A 47 -9.06 1.26 -8.49
C ALA A 47 -8.31 1.89 -7.30
N GLY A 48 -9.01 2.63 -6.44
CA GLY A 48 -8.44 3.18 -5.21
C GLY A 48 -7.99 2.10 -4.23
N ALA A 49 -8.78 1.03 -4.08
CA ALA A 49 -8.43 -0.11 -3.24
C ALA A 49 -7.20 -0.87 -3.77
N ARG A 50 -7.16 -1.14 -5.08
CA ARG A 50 -6.00 -1.75 -5.75
C ARG A 50 -4.74 -0.89 -5.60
N TYR A 51 -4.86 0.43 -5.78
CA TYR A 51 -3.75 1.37 -5.57
C TYR A 51 -3.14 1.25 -4.16
N LEU A 52 -3.96 1.14 -3.12
CA LEU A 52 -3.48 1.00 -1.74
C LEU A 52 -2.77 -0.34 -1.50
N LEU A 53 -3.27 -1.43 -2.07
CA LEU A 53 -2.67 -2.76 -1.97
C LEU A 53 -1.35 -2.85 -2.75
N LEU A 54 -1.30 -2.34 -3.98
CA LEU A 54 -0.05 -2.22 -4.77
C LEU A 54 1.00 -1.39 -4.03
N GLY A 55 0.58 -0.33 -3.34
CA GLY A 55 1.47 0.45 -2.48
C GLY A 55 2.04 -0.34 -1.29
N ALA A 56 1.27 -1.28 -0.73
CA ALA A 56 1.76 -2.18 0.31
C ALA A 56 2.72 -3.23 -0.26
N GLN A 57 2.40 -3.81 -1.43
CA GLN A 57 3.26 -4.74 -2.15
C GLN A 57 4.61 -4.11 -2.51
N LEU A 58 4.62 -2.86 -2.98
CA LEU A 58 5.87 -2.12 -3.26
C LEU A 58 6.74 -1.97 -2.02
N ARG A 59 6.16 -1.58 -0.88
CA ARG A 59 6.92 -1.46 0.38
C ARG A 59 7.51 -2.81 0.79
N GLN A 60 6.78 -3.90 0.59
CA GLN A 60 7.26 -5.24 0.91
C GLN A 60 8.40 -5.67 -0.02
N LEU A 61 8.26 -5.47 -1.33
CA LEU A 61 9.30 -5.75 -2.31
C LEU A 61 10.58 -4.94 -2.04
N THR A 62 10.45 -3.64 -1.70
CA THR A 62 11.61 -2.82 -1.32
C THR A 62 12.30 -3.35 -0.06
N ARG A 63 11.55 -3.78 0.97
CA ARG A 63 12.15 -4.41 2.16
C ARG A 63 12.82 -5.75 1.85
N GLN A 64 12.30 -6.51 0.89
CA GLN A 64 12.95 -7.75 0.44
C GLN A 64 14.24 -7.43 -0.32
N ALA A 65 14.22 -6.43 -1.19
CA ALA A 65 15.39 -5.93 -1.92
C ALA A 65 16.54 -5.57 -0.98
N GLU A 66 16.26 -4.74 0.02
CA GLU A 66 17.28 -4.29 0.98
C GLU A 66 17.86 -5.46 1.78
N ARG A 67 17.05 -6.47 2.13
CA ARG A 67 17.54 -7.68 2.80
C ARG A 67 18.40 -8.55 1.89
N MET A 68 18.08 -8.60 0.60
CA MET A 68 18.80 -9.41 -0.37
C MET A 68 20.10 -8.77 -0.86
N LYS A 69 20.22 -7.44 -0.80
CA LYS A 69 21.40 -6.67 -1.22
C LYS A 69 22.73 -7.13 -0.61
N ALA A 70 22.69 -7.80 0.55
CA ALA A 70 23.88 -8.36 1.20
C ALA A 70 24.25 -9.78 0.71
N ALA A 71 23.39 -10.46 -0.07
CA ALA A 71 23.50 -11.88 -0.39
C ALA A 71 23.24 -12.24 -1.88
N SER A 72 22.79 -11.30 -2.73
CA SER A 72 22.33 -11.59 -4.10
C SER A 72 23.27 -11.11 -5.20
N GLY A 73 23.39 -11.89 -6.28
CA GLY A 73 24.10 -11.49 -7.51
C GLY A 73 23.23 -10.68 -8.50
N ALA A 74 23.86 -10.14 -9.54
CA ALA A 74 23.29 -9.16 -10.48
C ALA A 74 21.96 -9.59 -11.16
N GLU A 75 21.78 -10.88 -11.46
CA GLU A 75 20.54 -11.40 -12.08
C GLU A 75 19.32 -11.28 -11.15
N MET A 76 19.52 -11.55 -9.86
CA MET A 76 18.47 -11.39 -8.85
C MET A 76 18.11 -9.91 -8.65
N GLU A 77 19.11 -9.03 -8.68
CA GLU A 77 18.87 -7.58 -8.60
C GLU A 77 18.08 -7.05 -9.80
N GLN A 78 18.40 -7.51 -11.02
CA GLN A 78 17.66 -7.14 -12.23
C GLN A 78 16.22 -7.67 -12.22
N GLY A 79 16.01 -8.93 -11.81
CA GLY A 79 14.66 -9.51 -11.68
C GLY A 79 13.80 -8.74 -10.67
N LEU A 80 14.39 -8.36 -9.54
CA LEU A 80 13.70 -7.58 -8.51
C LEU A 80 13.43 -6.14 -8.96
N ALA A 81 14.37 -5.49 -9.66
CA ALA A 81 14.18 -4.16 -10.23
C ALA A 81 13.03 -4.15 -11.25
N THR A 82 12.95 -5.19 -12.09
CA THR A 82 11.87 -5.37 -13.07
C THR A 82 10.52 -5.50 -12.38
N ARG A 83 10.44 -6.33 -11.34
CA ARG A 83 9.20 -6.50 -10.56
C ARG A 83 8.78 -5.21 -9.86
N LEU A 84 9.73 -4.46 -9.30
CA LEU A 84 9.46 -3.13 -8.72
C LEU A 84 8.93 -2.14 -9.76
N ALA A 85 9.52 -2.11 -10.96
CA ALA A 85 9.07 -1.23 -12.03
C ALA A 85 7.64 -1.56 -12.48
N GLU A 86 7.32 -2.84 -12.63
CA GLU A 86 5.98 -3.29 -13.02
C GLU A 86 4.93 -2.93 -11.98
N VAL A 87 5.17 -3.20 -10.70
CA VAL A 87 4.21 -2.86 -9.65
C VAL A 87 4.05 -1.33 -9.52
N ARG A 88 5.11 -0.54 -9.77
CA ARG A 88 5.01 0.93 -9.84
C ARG A 88 4.13 1.39 -11.01
N ARG A 89 4.28 0.77 -12.18
CA ARG A 89 3.46 1.06 -13.36
C ARG A 89 1.99 0.78 -13.07
N GLN A 90 1.69 -0.40 -12.55
CA GLN A 90 0.33 -0.78 -12.15
C GLN A 90 -0.23 0.18 -11.08
N GLN A 91 0.58 0.58 -10.10
CA GLN A 91 0.16 1.55 -9.09
C GLN A 91 -0.21 2.90 -9.72
N ALA A 92 0.57 3.38 -10.69
CA ALA A 92 0.30 4.64 -11.38
C ALA A 92 -1.00 4.57 -12.21
N GLU A 93 -1.23 3.45 -12.90
CA GLU A 93 -2.47 3.20 -13.65
C GLU A 93 -3.69 3.21 -12.73
N GLN A 94 -3.63 2.50 -11.60
CA GLN A 94 -4.74 2.47 -10.63
C GLN A 94 -4.97 3.82 -9.97
N LEU A 95 -3.90 4.60 -9.69
CA LEU A 95 -4.04 5.96 -9.17
C LEU A 95 -4.82 6.84 -10.15
N ALA A 96 -4.46 6.81 -11.44
CA ALA A 96 -5.14 7.58 -12.48
C ALA A 96 -6.62 7.22 -12.60
N LEU A 97 -6.96 5.93 -12.49
CA LEU A 97 -8.35 5.44 -12.55
C LEU A 97 -9.16 5.71 -11.28
N SER A 98 -8.51 5.81 -10.12
CA SER A 98 -9.19 5.91 -8.82
C SER A 98 -9.88 7.24 -8.54
N GLY A 99 -9.56 8.28 -9.34
CA GLY A 99 -9.97 9.65 -9.05
C GLY A 99 -9.45 10.18 -7.70
N LEU A 100 -8.59 9.42 -7.01
CA LEU A 100 -7.79 9.97 -5.93
C LEU A 100 -6.90 11.01 -6.60
N ALA A 101 -6.98 12.26 -6.13
CA ALA A 101 -5.95 13.21 -6.49
C ALA A 101 -4.60 12.55 -6.20
N SER A 102 -3.57 12.89 -6.98
CA SER A 102 -2.19 12.62 -6.58
C SER A 102 -1.90 13.50 -5.35
N SER A 103 -2.62 13.26 -4.25
CA SER A 103 -2.48 13.92 -2.98
C SER A 103 -1.18 13.36 -2.45
N SER A 104 -0.12 14.05 -2.83
CA SER A 104 1.18 14.04 -2.20
C SER A 104 0.94 13.84 -0.70
N ARG A 105 1.21 12.62 -0.23
CA ARG A 105 1.14 12.25 1.17
C ARG A 105 2.24 13.04 1.87
N THR A 106 1.93 14.26 2.30
CA THR A 106 2.49 14.75 3.56
C THR A 106 1.85 13.87 4.63
N LEU A 107 2.46 12.72 4.85
CA LEU A 107 2.20 11.88 6.00
C LEU A 107 2.58 12.76 7.20
N THR A 108 1.60 13.44 7.80
CA THR A 108 1.81 14.23 9.01
C THR A 108 2.26 13.27 10.09
N ARG A 109 3.57 13.16 10.25
CA ARG A 109 4.23 12.54 11.39
C ARG A 109 3.67 13.27 12.63
N PRO A 110 3.06 12.58 13.61
CA PRO A 110 2.71 13.26 14.85
C PRO A 110 4.01 13.81 15.45
N ARG A 111 4.12 15.15 15.50
CA ARG A 111 5.24 15.82 16.18
C ARG A 111 5.17 15.39 17.63
N GLY A 112 6.32 14.93 18.14
CA GLY A 112 6.46 14.42 19.48
C GLY A 112 5.90 15.40 20.50
N VAL A 113 5.27 14.81 21.52
CA VAL A 113 4.91 15.46 22.77
C VAL A 113 6.16 16.14 23.31
N VAL A 114 6.17 17.48 23.33
CA VAL A 114 7.16 18.24 24.08
C VAL A 114 6.72 18.20 25.53
N PHE A 115 7.48 17.47 26.35
CA PHE A 115 7.37 17.49 27.80
C PHE A 115 7.75 18.90 28.27
N GLN A 116 6.82 19.67 28.84
CA GLN A 116 7.16 20.85 29.63
C GLN A 116 7.33 20.38 31.08
N PRO A 117 8.50 20.52 31.71
CA PRO A 117 8.61 20.31 33.15
C PRO A 117 7.86 21.45 33.85
N GLU A 118 6.98 21.08 34.77
CA GLU A 118 6.31 21.99 35.70
C GLU A 118 7.37 22.85 36.41
N VAL A 119 7.22 24.17 36.35
CA VAL A 119 7.98 25.10 37.16
C VAL A 119 7.16 25.35 38.42
N ASP A 120 7.48 24.61 39.48
CA ASP A 120 7.30 25.12 40.83
C ASP A 120 8.49 26.06 41.11
N LEU A 121 8.19 27.34 41.33
CA LEU A 121 8.79 28.28 42.29
C LEU A 121 8.33 29.73 42.02
#